data_AF-A0A7C7UKL2-F1
#
_entry.id   AF-A0A7C7UKL2-F1
#
_cell.length_a   1.000
_cell.length_b   1.000
_cell.length_c   1.000
_cell.angle_alpha   90.00
_cell.angle_beta   90.00
_cell.angle_gamma   90.00
#
_symmetry.space_group_name_H-M   'P 1'
#
loop_
_entity.id
_entity.type
_entity.pdbx_description
1 polymer ?
#
loop_
_entity_poly.entity_id
_entity_poly.type
_entity_poly.pdbx_seq_one_letter_code
_entity_poly.pdbx_strand_id
1 'polypeptide(L)' 'MKFVFICPKTNKVFESDEFRIIEDRGITLDKFGNKIWDAKVELYSACPFCGKRHLFHVKDLTCPFTPLESSVR' A
#
# COMPACT_ATOMS: atom_id res chain seq x y z
N MET A 1 -9.80 -7.16 -4.65
CA MET A 1 -8.51 -7.41 -3.99
C MET A 1 -8.30 -6.27 -3.02
N LYS A 2 -8.09 -6.54 -1.72
CA LYS A 2 -7.95 -5.48 -0.71
C LYS A 2 -6.48 -5.19 -0.46
N PHE A 3 -6.15 -3.91 -0.32
CA PHE A 3 -4.85 -3.47 0.18
C PHE A 3 -4.94 -3.10 1.65
N VAL A 4 -3.81 -3.32 2.34
CA VAL A 4 -3.62 -2.93 3.73
C VAL A 4 -3.04 -1.51 3.74
N PHE A 5 -3.83 -0.57 4.24
CA PHE A 5 -3.49 0.84 4.35
C PHE A 5 -3.20 1.21 5.80
N ILE A 6 -2.32 2.20 6.00
CA ILE A 6 -2.03 2.79 7.30
C ILE A 6 -2.46 4.25 7.27
N CYS A 7 -3.40 4.64 8.12
CA CYS A 7 -3.85 6.03 8.19
C CYS A 7 -2.69 6.94 8.66
N PRO A 8 -2.21 7.91 7.85
CA PRO A 8 -1.07 8.77 8.22
C PRO A 8 -1.41 9.76 9.35
N LYS A 9 -2.68 9.85 9.77
CA LYS A 9 -3.11 10.72 10.87
C LYS A 9 -3.26 10.00 12.20
N THR A 10 -3.66 8.74 12.18
CA THR A 10 -3.94 7.97 13.41
C THR A 10 -3.04 6.75 13.56
N ASN A 11 -2.19 6.45 12.56
CA ASN A 11 -1.37 5.25 12.44
C ASN A 11 -2.15 3.93 12.59
N LYS A 12 -3.47 3.98 12.39
CA LYS A 12 -4.33 2.78 12.42
C LYS A 12 -4.35 2.10 11.06
N VAL A 13 -4.26 0.78 11.09
CA VAL A 13 -4.28 -0.09 9.90
C VAL A 13 -5.73 -0.40 9.53
N PHE A 14 -6.04 -0.38 8.23
CA PHE A 14 -7.33 -0.82 7.69
C PHE A 14 -7.14 -1.45 6.31
N GLU A 15 -8.08 -2.30 5.91
CA GLU A 15 -8.12 -2.87 4.58
C GLU A 15 -9.17 -2.16 3.73
N SER A 16 -8.86 -1.94 2.46
CA SER A 16 -9.83 -1.42 1.48
C SER A 16 -9.55 -1.93 0.08
N ASP A 17 -10.61 -2.19 -0.68
CA ASP A 17 -10.60 -2.37 -2.14
C ASP A 17 -11.15 -1.13 -2.88
N GLU A 18 -11.63 -0.13 -2.14
CA GLU A 18 -12.13 1.13 -2.69
C GLU A 18 -11.00 2.13 -2.94
N PHE A 19 -10.15 1.82 -3.93
CA PHE A 19 -9.10 2.71 -4.39
C PHE A 19 -9.00 2.74 -5.90
N ARG A 20 -8.36 3.79 -6.43
CA ARG A 20 -7.97 3.91 -7.84
C ARG A 20 -6.48 4.10 -7.97
N ILE A 21 -5.91 3.54 -9.02
CA ILE A 21 -4.53 3.80 -9.43
C ILE A 21 -4.51 5.13 -10.17
N ILE A 22 -3.69 6.07 -9.70
CA ILE A 22 -3.56 7.41 -10.30
C ILE A 22 -2.22 7.59 -11.03
N GLU A 23 -1.24 6.74 -10.71
CA GLU A 23 0.07 6.70 -11.36
C GLU A 23 0.58 5.25 -11.30
N ASP A 24 1.05 4.71 -12.42
CA ASP A 24 1.63 3.36 -12.51
C ASP A 24 2.88 3.40 -13.39
N ARG A 25 4.03 3.09 -12.78
CA ARG A 25 5.34 3.01 -13.45
C ARG A 25 5.78 1.55 -13.63
N GLY A 26 4.92 0.59 -13.32
CA GLY A 26 5.21 -0.83 -13.38
C GLY A 26 6.02 -1.34 -12.19
N ILE A 27 6.64 -2.50 -12.35
CA ILE A 27 7.43 -3.15 -11.32
C ILE A 27 8.89 -2.68 -11.41
N THR A 28 9.42 -2.17 -10.31
CA THR A 28 10.84 -1.83 -10.13
C THR A 28 11.48 -2.80 -9.13
N LEU A 29 12.81 -2.74 -9.01
CA LEU A 29 13.56 -3.51 -8.02
C LEU A 29 14.05 -2.57 -6.92
N ASP A 30 13.93 -3.01 -5.66
CA ASP A 30 14.55 -2.31 -4.54
C ASP A 30 16.06 -2.59 -4.44
N LYS A 31 16.71 -2.00 -3.44
CA LYS A 31 18.16 -2.17 -3.19
C LYS A 31 18.57 -3.61 -2.83
N PHE A 32 17.61 -4.46 -2.46
CA PHE A 32 17.80 -5.86 -2.11
C PHE A 32 17.37 -6.80 -3.25
N GLY A 33 16.91 -6.25 -4.38
CA GLY A 33 16.41 -7.02 -5.53
C GLY A 33 14.97 -7.49 -5.40
N ASN A 34 14.21 -7.00 -4.42
CA ASN A 34 12.79 -7.30 -4.31
C ASN A 34 11.99 -6.53 -5.35
N LYS A 35 10.98 -7.17 -5.94
CA LYS A 35 10.03 -6.53 -6.84
C LYS A 35 9.10 -5.61 -6.06
N ILE A 36 9.11 -4.32 -6.38
CA ILE A 36 8.19 -3.31 -5.85
C ILE A 36 7.33 -2.79 -6.98
N TRP A 37 6.02 -2.70 -6.76
CA TRP A 37 5.14 -2.00 -7.68
C TRP A 37 5.24 -0.49 -7.44
N ASP A 38 5.83 0.23 -8.40
CA ASP A 38 6.01 1.68 -8.36
C ASP A 38 4.73 2.38 -8.87
N ALA A 39 3.72 2.41 -8.01
CA ALA A 39 2.44 3.04 -8.29
C ALA A 39 1.97 3.91 -7.13
N LYS A 40 1.04 4.82 -7.45
CA LYS A 40 0.28 5.59 -6.46
C LYS A 40 -1.20 5.27 -6.59
N VAL A 41 -1.83 5.14 -5.44
CA VAL A 41 -3.27 4.88 -5.33
C VAL A 41 -3.94 5.92 -4.45
N GLU A 42 -5.19 6.22 -4.74
CA GLU A 42 -6.04 7.11 -3.96
C GLU A 42 -7.29 6.37 -3.51
N LEU A 43 -7.71 6.57 -2.26
CA LEU A 43 -8.98 6.02 -1.77
C LEU A 43 -10.19 6.74 -2.40
N TYR A 44 -11.17 5.97 -2.86
CA TYR A 44 -12.46 6.52 -3.29
C TYR A 44 -13.25 7.08 -2.10
N SER A 45 -13.27 6.34 -1.00
CA SER A 45 -13.94 6.72 0.24
C SER A 45 -13.00 7.41 1.22
N ALA A 46 -13.58 8.12 2.20
CA ALA A 46 -12.82 8.73 3.27
C ALA A 46 -12.18 7.64 4.16
N CYS A 47 -10.99 7.91 4.69
CA CYS A 47 -10.36 7.03 5.67
C CYS A 47 -11.29 6.82 6.87
N PRO A 48 -11.55 5.58 7.30
CA PRO A 48 -12.49 5.29 8.39
C PRO A 48 -12.03 5.82 9.75
N PHE A 49 -10.75 6.18 9.89
CA PHE A 49 -10.20 6.63 11.17
C PHE A 49 -10.03 8.14 11.29
N CYS A 50 -9.87 8.87 10.18
CA CYS A 50 -9.67 10.32 10.24
C CYS A 50 -10.60 11.12 9.31
N GLY A 51 -11.45 10.45 8.52
CA GLY A 51 -12.42 11.08 7.64
C GLY A 51 -11.82 11.78 6.41
N LYS A 52 -10.51 11.73 6.19
CA LYS A 52 -9.83 12.33 5.03
C LYS A 52 -9.59 11.30 3.93
N ARG A 53 -9.62 11.73 2.67
CA ARG A 53 -9.11 10.93 1.55
C ARG A 53 -7.59 10.97 1.55
N HIS A 54 -6.96 9.82 1.31
CA HIS A 54 -5.52 9.68 1.33
C HIS A 54 -5.02 9.16 -0.02
N LEU A 55 -3.84 9.63 -0.37
CA LEU A 55 -3.02 9.15 -1.47
C LEU A 55 -1.87 8.36 -0.87
N PHE A 56 -1.64 7.17 -1.39
CA PHE A 56 -0.60 6.26 -0.94
C PHE A 56 0.32 5.91 -2.08
N HIS A 57 1.60 5.78 -1.78
CA HIS A 57 2.52 5.08 -2.64
C HIS A 57 2.43 3.59 -2.33
N VAL A 58 2.32 2.74 -3.35
CA VAL A 58 2.15 1.29 -3.14
C VAL A 58 3.33 0.67 -2.39
N LYS A 59 4.54 1.21 -2.53
CA LYS A 59 5.72 0.80 -1.76
C LYS A 59 5.56 0.98 -0.23
N ASP A 60 4.68 1.88 0.20
CA ASP A 60 4.38 2.13 1.62
C ASP A 60 3.25 1.23 2.12
N LEU A 61 2.62 0.47 1.22
CA LEU A 61 1.58 -0.51 1.53
C LEU A 61 2.19 -1.89 1.68
N THR A 62 1.60 -2.69 2.57
CA THR A 62 1.98 -4.10 2.69
C THR A 62 1.42 -4.87 1.50
N CYS A 63 2.30 -5.54 0.75
CA CYS A 63 1.89 -6.45 -0.32
C CYS A 63 1.18 -7.67 0.30
N PRO A 64 -0.09 -7.94 -0.05
CA PRO A 64 -0.84 -9.06 0.53
C PRO A 64 -0.37 -10.43 0.01
N PHE A 65 0.53 -10.47 -0.97
CA PHE A 65 1.07 -11.70 -1.57
C PHE A 65 2.52 -11.97 -1.23
N THR A 66 3.20 -11.08 -0.52
CA THR A 66 4.58 -11.37 -0.09
C THR A 66 4.50 -12.36 1.07
N PRO A 67 5.04 -13.59 0.93
CA PRO A 67 5.18 -14.49 2.05
C PRO A 67 6.10 -13.84 3.07
N LEU A 68 5.72 -13.84 4.35
CA LEU A 68 6.63 -13.54 5.46
C LEU A 68 7.65 -14.68 5.62
N GLU A 69 8.45 -14.96 4.59
CA GLU A 69 9.47 -16.01 4.64
C GLU A 69 10.79 -15.44 5.17
N SER A 70 10.92 -15.55 6.50
CA SER A 70 12.08 -16.18 7.14
C SER A 70 13.46 -15.54 6.95
N SER A 71 13.75 -14.50 7.73
CA SER A 71 15.13 -14.21 8.13
C SER A 71 15.56 -15.20 9.24
N VAL A 72 15.82 -16.45 8.86
CA VAL A 72 16.70 -17.36 9.61
C VAL A 72 17.74 -17.90 8.64
N ARG A 73 18.88 -17.22 8.58
CA ARG A 73 20.21 -17.83 8.40
C ARG A 73 21.22 -16.97 9.15
#